data_AF-A0A6J0H5M7-F1
#
_entry.id   AF-A0A6J0H5M7-F1
#
_cell.length_a   1.000
_cell.length_b   1.000
_cell.length_c   1.000
_cell.angle_alpha   90.00
_cell.angle_beta   90.00
_cell.angle_gamma   90.00
#
_symmetry.space_group_name_H-M   'P 1'
#
loop_
_entity.id
_entity.type
_entity.pdbx_description
1 polymer ?
#
loop_
_entity_poly.entity_id
_entity_poly.type
_entity_poly.pdbx_seq_one_letter_code
_entity_poly.pdbx_strand_id
1 'polypeptide(L)'
;MNLVAMATDPELQWVTLWVRVRWAAVLVLLLSSLVMLLLPLAALENQCHALLRGISFLRSKLGPSGMPRITGQSTELSVTSQGLELLVLKGKASPEVKLEARAALNQALEMKRQGKREKAHKLFLYALKMDPDYVDALNEFGIFSEEEKDILQADYLYSKALTISPHNEKALSNRGRTLPLVEEIDQRYFSIIDSKVKKVMAIPKGNSALRRVMEESYYHHIYHTVAIEGNTLTLSEIRHIIETRYAVPGKSLVEQNEVIGMHAALKYVNTTLVSRIGSVTIADILEIHRRVLGYADPVEAGRFRTTQVFVGHHIPPHPRDVEKQMRELVQWMNSEDAMGLHPVEFAALAHYKLVYIHPFVDGNGRTSRLLMNLILMQAGYPPITIRKEQRAEYYHVLEVANEGDVRPFIRFIAKCTETTLDMLLIATTEYSVGLPEAGGTTAGCEQTIPVKT
;
A
#
# COMPACT_ATOMS: atom_id res chain seq x y z
N MET A 1 -33.85 -6.88 90.87
CA MET A 1 -33.55 -5.44 90.73
C MET A 1 -33.89 -5.03 89.30
N ASN A 2 -34.88 -4.15 89.16
CA ASN A 2 -35.22 -3.20 88.08
C ASN A 2 -35.03 -3.65 86.61
N LEU A 3 -36.12 -3.84 85.84
CA LEU A 3 -36.77 -2.83 84.96
C LEU A 3 -35.81 -2.21 83.93
N VAL A 4 -35.97 -2.54 82.64
CA VAL A 4 -36.45 -1.60 81.59
C VAL A 4 -36.89 -2.44 80.38
N ALA A 5 -38.19 -2.37 80.08
CA ALA A 5 -38.74 -2.71 78.77
C ALA A 5 -38.45 -1.55 77.82
N MET A 6 -37.81 -1.81 76.67
CA MET A 6 -37.87 -0.90 75.52
C MET A 6 -38.85 -1.49 74.51
N ALA A 7 -40.01 -0.86 74.43
CA ALA A 7 -40.99 -1.07 73.39
C ALA A 7 -40.36 -0.68 72.04
N THR A 8 -40.31 -1.64 71.11
CA THR A 8 -40.00 -1.36 69.71
C THR A 8 -41.25 -0.79 69.05
N ASP A 9 -41.20 0.50 68.76
CA ASP A 9 -42.28 1.27 68.16
C ASP A 9 -42.59 0.78 66.73
N PRO A 10 -43.77 0.20 66.46
CA PRO A 10 -44.09 -0.35 65.14
C PRO A 10 -44.12 0.72 64.03
N GLU A 11 -44.27 2.01 64.35
CA GLU A 11 -44.26 3.08 63.34
C GLU A 11 -42.90 3.28 62.66
N LEU A 12 -41.78 3.03 63.37
CA LEU A 12 -40.44 3.22 62.81
C LEU A 12 -40.06 2.14 61.77
N GLN A 13 -40.67 0.95 61.88
CA GLN A 13 -40.50 -0.13 60.89
C GLN A 13 -41.21 0.19 59.58
N TRP A 14 -42.38 0.83 59.63
CA TRP A 14 -43.09 1.24 58.40
C TRP A 14 -42.34 2.35 57.67
N VAL A 15 -41.79 3.34 58.37
CA VAL A 15 -41.02 4.43 57.75
C VAL A 15 -39.76 3.89 57.06
N THR A 16 -39.04 2.96 57.68
CA THR A 16 -37.85 2.33 57.08
C THR A 16 -38.19 1.42 55.90
N LEU A 17 -39.34 0.76 55.91
CA LEU A 17 -39.84 -0.01 54.78
C LEU A 17 -40.22 0.89 53.60
N TRP A 18 -40.94 1.99 53.85
CA TRP A 18 -41.33 2.96 52.81
C TRP A 18 -40.14 3.66 52.16
N VAL A 19 -39.10 3.98 52.94
CA VAL A 19 -37.85 4.52 52.41
C VAL A 19 -37.13 3.50 51.53
N ARG A 20 -37.05 2.23 51.94
CA ARG A 20 -36.46 1.16 51.12
C ARG A 20 -37.23 0.92 49.82
N VAL A 21 -38.56 0.94 49.85
CA VAL A 21 -39.40 0.81 48.66
C VAL A 21 -39.21 1.99 47.70
N ARG A 22 -39.09 3.22 48.23
CA ARG A 22 -38.79 4.40 47.41
C ARG A 22 -37.42 4.33 46.74
N TRP A 23 -36.37 3.92 47.47
CA TRP A 23 -35.05 3.76 46.87
C TRP A 23 -34.99 2.62 45.86
N ALA A 24 -35.74 1.53 46.08
CA ALA A 24 -35.88 0.46 45.10
C ALA A 24 -36.56 0.94 43.81
N ALA A 25 -37.61 1.76 43.91
CA ALA A 25 -38.27 2.33 42.73
C ALA A 25 -37.35 3.28 41.94
N VAL A 26 -36.54 4.10 42.63
CA VAL A 26 -35.55 4.98 42.00
C VAL A 26 -34.45 4.15 41.32
N LEU A 27 -33.98 3.07 41.94
CA LEU A 27 -32.99 2.17 41.35
C LEU A 27 -33.52 1.49 40.09
N VAL A 28 -34.78 1.04 40.11
CA VAL A 28 -35.44 0.42 38.94
C VAL A 28 -35.60 1.44 37.80
N LEU A 29 -35.95 2.69 38.10
CA LEU A 29 -36.02 3.75 37.10
C LEU A 29 -34.65 4.06 36.49
N LEU A 30 -33.60 4.16 37.32
CA LEU A 30 -32.24 4.38 36.83
C LEU A 30 -31.71 3.20 35.99
N LEU A 31 -31.95 1.96 36.42
CA LEU A 31 -31.59 0.76 35.66
C LEU A 31 -32.37 0.69 34.34
N SER A 32 -33.66 1.04 34.34
CA SER A 32 -34.46 1.07 33.11
C SER A 32 -33.98 2.13 32.11
N SER A 33 -33.54 3.29 32.61
CA SER A 33 -32.95 4.34 31.79
C SER A 33 -31.59 3.93 31.24
N LEU A 34 -30.76 3.24 32.02
CA LEU A 34 -29.48 2.69 31.57
C LEU A 34 -29.66 1.62 30.49
N VAL A 35 -30.65 0.72 30.65
CA VAL A 35 -31.00 -0.30 29.64
C VAL A 35 -31.48 0.34 28.34
N MET A 36 -32.29 1.40 28.41
CA MET A 36 -32.73 2.15 27.22
C MET A 36 -31.58 2.90 26.53
N LEU A 37 -30.56 3.33 27.27
CA LEU A 37 -29.37 3.96 26.70
C LEU A 37 -28.43 2.95 26.02
N LEU A 38 -28.40 1.70 26.51
CA LEU A 38 -27.53 0.64 26.00
C LEU A 38 -28.15 -0.19 24.85
N LEU A 39 -29.48 -0.20 24.72
CA LEU A 39 -30.19 -0.91 23.64
C LEU A 39 -29.76 -0.49 22.22
N PRO A 40 -29.58 0.82 21.90
CA PRO A 40 -29.14 1.25 20.57
C PRO A 40 -27.69 0.88 20.25
N LEU A 41 -26.82 0.80 21.27
CA LEU A 41 -25.41 0.43 21.12
C LEU A 41 -25.26 -1.06 20.77
N ALA A 42 -26.03 -1.94 21.42
CA ALA A 42 -26.05 -3.37 21.10
C ALA A 42 -26.71 -3.68 19.74
N ALA A 43 -27.65 -2.84 19.29
CA ALA A 43 -28.25 -2.97 17.96
C ALA A 43 -27.27 -2.59 16.83
N LEU A 44 -26.38 -1.61 17.07
CA LEU A 44 -25.33 -1.21 16.13
C LEU A 44 -24.25 -2.30 15.98
N GLU A 45 -23.88 -2.95 17.10
CA GLU A 45 -22.90 -4.04 17.12
C GLU A 45 -23.43 -5.31 16.42
N ASN A 46 -24.73 -5.62 16.58
CA ASN A 46 -25.38 -6.72 15.88
C ASN A 46 -25.55 -6.48 14.37
N GLN A 47 -25.71 -5.23 13.91
CA GLN A 47 -25.71 -4.90 12.49
C GLN A 47 -24.32 -5.06 11.85
N CYS A 48 -23.25 -4.68 12.56
CA CYS A 48 -21.87 -4.94 12.11
C CYS A 48 -21.54 -6.45 12.03
N HIS A 49 -21.99 -7.24 13.01
CA HIS A 49 -21.82 -8.70 12.97
C HIS A 49 -22.65 -9.41 11.90
N ALA A 50 -23.85 -8.91 11.56
CA ALA A 50 -24.65 -9.43 10.46
C ALA A 50 -24.00 -9.16 9.10
N LEU A 51 -23.37 -7.99 8.94
CA LEU A 51 -22.64 -7.60 7.72
C LEU A 51 -21.37 -8.45 7.53
N LEU A 52 -20.65 -8.75 8.62
CA LEU A 52 -19.48 -9.64 8.61
C LEU A 52 -19.84 -11.12 8.38
N ARG A 53 -20.98 -11.60 8.88
CA ARG A 53 -21.45 -12.98 8.59
C ARG A 53 -21.91 -13.15 7.15
N GLY A 54 -22.45 -12.11 6.51
CA GLY A 54 -22.81 -12.11 5.08
C GLY A 54 -21.62 -12.39 4.16
N ILE A 55 -20.42 -11.95 4.56
CA ILE A 55 -19.17 -12.15 3.79
C ILE A 55 -18.64 -13.59 3.95
N SER A 56 -18.87 -14.23 5.11
CA SER A 56 -18.43 -15.61 5.36
C SER A 56 -19.29 -16.69 4.70
N PHE A 57 -20.59 -16.42 4.45
CA PHE A 57 -21.54 -17.43 4.00
C PHE A 57 -21.58 -17.62 2.48
N LEU A 58 -21.09 -16.65 1.69
CA LEU A 58 -21.02 -16.78 0.22
C LEU A 58 -19.76 -17.54 -0.27
N ARG A 59 -18.79 -17.79 0.61
CA ARG A 59 -17.54 -18.50 0.27
C ARG A 59 -17.67 -20.03 0.28
N SER A 60 -18.78 -20.60 0.77
CA SER A 60 -18.95 -22.05 0.94
C SER A 60 -19.79 -22.75 -0.12
N LYS A 61 -20.19 -22.08 -1.20
CA LYS A 61 -20.84 -22.71 -2.36
C LYS A 61 -20.24 -22.14 -3.64
N LEU A 62 -19.19 -22.78 -4.14
CA LEU A 62 -18.88 -22.96 -5.57
C LEU A 62 -17.59 -23.81 -5.66
N GLY A 63 -17.79 -25.12 -5.62
CA GLY A 63 -16.83 -26.09 -6.15
C GLY A 63 -16.89 -26.16 -7.68
N PRO A 64 -15.91 -26.80 -8.34
CA PRO A 64 -15.46 -26.43 -9.67
C PRO A 64 -16.25 -27.15 -10.77
N SER A 65 -16.59 -26.42 -11.85
CA SER A 65 -16.95 -27.07 -13.11
C SER A 65 -16.72 -26.16 -14.33
N GLY A 66 -15.89 -26.64 -15.25
CA GLY A 66 -16.12 -26.50 -16.71
C GLY A 66 -15.58 -25.25 -17.40
N MET A 67 -14.36 -25.34 -17.91
CA MET A 67 -13.80 -24.53 -19.01
C MET A 67 -14.70 -24.54 -20.27
N PRO A 68 -14.62 -23.50 -21.13
CA PRO A 68 -13.81 -23.69 -22.34
C PRO A 68 -12.85 -22.54 -22.67
N ARG A 69 -11.74 -22.96 -23.30
CA ARG A 69 -10.67 -22.15 -23.90
C ARG A 69 -11.20 -21.14 -24.93
N ILE A 70 -10.67 -19.92 -24.88
CA ILE A 70 -10.61 -19.03 -26.05
C ILE A 70 -9.16 -18.60 -26.26
N THR A 71 -8.71 -18.82 -27.49
CA THR A 71 -7.37 -18.60 -28.03
C THR A 71 -7.13 -17.14 -28.42
N GLY A 72 -5.99 -16.61 -27.99
CA GLY A 72 -5.13 -15.64 -28.70
C GLY A 72 -5.73 -14.30 -29.17
N GLN A 73 -5.24 -13.20 -28.62
CA GLN A 73 -4.32 -12.31 -29.34
C GLN A 73 -3.77 -11.25 -28.37
N SER A 74 -2.45 -11.17 -28.36
CA SER A 74 -1.61 -10.19 -27.69
C SER A 74 -1.82 -8.78 -28.27
N THR A 75 -2.23 -7.83 -27.43
CA THR A 75 -1.98 -6.42 -27.67
C THR A 75 -1.51 -5.75 -26.38
N GLU A 76 -0.39 -5.06 -26.52
CA GLU A 76 0.38 -4.36 -25.51
C GLU A 76 -0.46 -3.28 -24.81
N LEU A 77 -0.55 -3.35 -23.48
CA LEU A 77 -1.11 -2.29 -22.64
C LEU A 77 0.03 -1.34 -22.21
N SER A 78 0.40 -0.44 -23.12
CA SER A 78 1.21 0.73 -22.78
C SER A 78 0.29 1.85 -22.27
N VAL A 79 0.08 1.88 -20.96
CA VAL A 79 -0.52 3.05 -20.29
C VAL A 79 0.51 4.16 -20.32
N THR A 80 0.33 5.14 -21.22
CA THR A 80 1.16 6.33 -21.29
C THR A 80 0.88 7.22 -20.08
N SER A 81 1.88 7.33 -19.21
CA SER A 81 1.90 8.11 -17.97
C SER A 81 2.06 9.62 -18.19
N GLN A 82 1.47 10.21 -19.23
CA GLN A 82 1.55 11.64 -19.51
C GLN A 82 0.16 12.27 -19.39
N GLY A 83 -0.16 12.83 -18.22
CA GLY A 83 -1.40 13.61 -18.08
C GLY A 83 -1.88 14.01 -16.69
N LEU A 84 -1.32 13.48 -15.60
CA LEU A 84 -1.68 13.89 -14.23
C LEU A 84 -0.47 14.49 -13.50
N GLU A 85 -0.17 15.76 -13.79
CA GLU A 85 0.73 16.58 -12.97
C GLU A 85 -0.07 17.55 -12.08
N LEU A 86 0.21 17.45 -10.78
CA LEU A 86 -0.02 18.40 -9.68
C LEU A 86 -1.43 19.00 -9.51
N LEU A 87 -2.20 18.38 -8.62
CA LEU A 87 -3.33 19.03 -7.94
C LEU A 87 -2.81 19.76 -6.69
N VAL A 88 -2.56 21.06 -6.88
CA VAL A 88 -2.06 22.01 -5.88
C VAL A 88 -3.13 22.30 -4.80
N LEU A 89 -2.69 22.34 -3.53
CA LEU A 89 -3.32 22.92 -2.32
C LEU A 89 -4.72 23.55 -2.51
N LYS A 90 -5.76 22.82 -2.09
CA LYS A 90 -7.15 23.30 -2.12
C LYS A 90 -7.49 24.24 -0.95
N GLY A 91 -7.70 25.52 -1.26
CA GLY A 91 -8.79 26.27 -0.64
C GLY A 91 -10.13 25.82 -1.23
N LYS A 92 -11.25 25.98 -0.49
CA LYS A 92 -12.60 25.73 -1.04
C LYS A 92 -12.75 26.53 -2.34
N ALA A 93 -13.06 25.86 -3.45
CA ALA A 93 -13.21 26.49 -4.76
C ALA A 93 -14.18 27.69 -4.68
N SER A 94 -13.75 28.83 -5.23
CA SER A 94 -14.58 30.03 -5.27
C SER A 94 -15.85 29.78 -6.10
N PRO A 95 -16.94 30.54 -5.88
CA PRO A 95 -18.18 30.37 -6.64
C PRO A 95 -17.97 30.47 -8.16
N GLU A 96 -17.03 31.30 -8.60
CA GLU A 96 -16.64 31.47 -10.00
C GLU A 96 -15.97 30.22 -10.57
N VAL A 97 -15.02 29.62 -9.82
CA VAL A 97 -14.33 28.38 -10.22
C VAL A 97 -15.32 27.22 -10.32
N LYS A 98 -16.32 27.16 -9.42
CA LYS A 98 -17.39 26.14 -9.51
C LYS A 98 -18.27 26.32 -10.74
N LEU A 99 -18.57 27.56 -11.13
CA LEU A 99 -19.33 27.85 -12.34
C LEU A 99 -18.53 27.43 -13.59
N GLU A 100 -17.23 27.70 -13.61
CA GLU A 100 -16.33 27.28 -14.69
C GLU A 100 -16.25 25.75 -14.79
N ALA A 101 -16.08 25.04 -13.66
CA ALA A 101 -16.09 23.57 -13.64
C ALA A 101 -17.41 22.99 -14.19
N ARG A 102 -18.54 23.61 -13.86
CA ARG A 102 -19.85 23.22 -14.40
C ARG A 102 -19.96 23.47 -15.90
N ALA A 103 -19.45 24.59 -16.39
CA ALA A 103 -19.43 24.90 -17.83
C ALA A 103 -18.55 23.89 -18.59
N ALA A 104 -17.37 23.56 -18.05
CA ALA A 104 -16.47 22.55 -18.61
C ALA A 104 -17.12 21.16 -18.66
N LEU A 105 -17.85 20.74 -17.62
CA LEU A 105 -18.58 19.47 -17.61
C LEU A 105 -19.64 19.43 -18.72
N ASN A 106 -20.43 20.49 -18.88
CA ASN A 106 -21.44 20.55 -19.95
C ASN A 106 -20.79 20.45 -21.34
N GLN A 107 -19.64 21.10 -21.53
CA GLN A 107 -18.88 21.00 -22.76
C GLN A 107 -18.32 19.58 -22.98
N ALA A 108 -17.84 18.91 -21.92
CA ALA A 108 -17.36 17.52 -21.99
C ALA A 108 -18.47 16.57 -22.44
N LEU A 109 -19.67 16.70 -21.85
CA LEU A 109 -20.86 15.91 -22.21
C LEU A 109 -21.29 16.15 -23.66
N GLU A 110 -21.24 17.39 -24.13
CA GLU A 110 -21.55 17.72 -25.53
C GLU A 110 -20.49 17.15 -26.49
N MET A 111 -19.20 17.26 -26.16
CA MET A 111 -18.13 16.63 -26.95
C MET A 111 -18.26 15.11 -27.00
N LYS A 112 -18.68 14.48 -25.88
CA LYS A 112 -19.01 13.05 -25.81
C LYS A 112 -20.16 12.70 -26.77
N ARG A 113 -21.25 13.47 -26.75
CA ARG A 113 -22.40 13.29 -27.68
C ARG A 113 -21.99 13.42 -29.16
N GLN A 114 -21.04 14.29 -29.45
CA GLN A 114 -20.47 14.47 -30.79
C GLN A 114 -19.43 13.40 -31.18
N GLY A 115 -19.15 12.43 -30.31
CA GLY A 115 -18.15 11.37 -30.55
C GLY A 115 -16.69 11.85 -30.44
N LYS A 116 -16.43 13.08 -29.98
CA LYS A 116 -15.08 13.66 -29.84
C LYS A 116 -14.43 13.25 -28.53
N ARG A 117 -14.07 11.96 -28.42
CA ARG A 117 -13.60 11.31 -27.18
C ARG A 117 -12.39 11.97 -26.52
N GLU A 118 -11.32 12.26 -27.27
CA GLU A 118 -10.12 12.88 -26.70
C GLU A 118 -10.40 14.28 -26.12
N LYS A 119 -11.25 15.06 -26.81
CA LYS A 119 -11.64 16.40 -26.33
C LYS A 119 -12.52 16.29 -25.08
N ALA A 120 -13.47 15.35 -25.07
CA ALA A 120 -14.30 15.07 -23.90
C ALA A 120 -13.43 14.70 -22.70
N HIS A 121 -12.47 13.79 -22.86
CA HIS A 121 -11.54 13.37 -21.82
C HIS A 121 -10.75 14.56 -21.24
N LYS A 122 -10.15 15.40 -22.09
CA LYS A 122 -9.42 16.60 -21.64
C LYS A 122 -10.32 17.59 -20.89
N LEU A 123 -11.58 17.75 -21.32
CA LEU A 123 -12.54 18.62 -20.65
C LEU A 123 -13.02 18.06 -19.30
N PHE A 124 -13.18 16.73 -19.18
CA PHE A 124 -13.45 16.10 -17.88
C PHE A 124 -12.30 16.33 -16.90
N LEU A 125 -11.05 16.11 -17.34
CA LEU A 125 -9.88 16.40 -16.53
C LEU A 125 -9.80 17.88 -16.14
N TYR A 126 -10.14 18.79 -17.07
CA TYR A 126 -10.20 20.23 -16.78
C TYR A 126 -11.25 20.57 -15.73
N ALA A 127 -12.47 20.02 -15.84
CA ALA A 127 -13.53 20.22 -14.86
C ALA A 127 -13.11 19.75 -13.46
N LEU A 128 -12.48 18.57 -13.38
CA LEU A 128 -11.95 18.02 -12.14
C LEU A 128 -10.70 18.76 -11.65
N LYS A 129 -9.93 19.42 -12.52
CA LYS A 129 -8.82 20.27 -12.10
C LYS A 129 -9.31 21.53 -11.40
N MET A 130 -10.41 22.10 -11.89
CA MET A 130 -11.03 23.29 -11.31
C MET A 130 -11.76 22.99 -10.00
N ASP A 131 -12.59 21.94 -9.99
CA ASP A 131 -13.21 21.44 -8.77
C ASP A 131 -13.03 19.92 -8.64
N PRO A 132 -11.95 19.47 -7.97
CA PRO A 132 -11.71 18.05 -7.75
C PRO A 132 -12.75 17.34 -6.86
N ASP A 133 -13.63 18.09 -6.17
CA ASP A 133 -14.70 17.51 -5.34
C ASP A 133 -16.06 17.54 -6.06
N TYR A 134 -16.06 17.82 -7.37
CA TYR A 134 -17.29 17.95 -8.15
C TYR A 134 -17.90 16.57 -8.47
N VAL A 135 -18.85 16.16 -7.63
CA VAL A 135 -19.50 14.84 -7.66
C VAL A 135 -20.12 14.49 -9.03
N ASP A 136 -20.80 15.43 -9.68
CA ASP A 136 -21.42 15.15 -10.99
C ASP A 136 -20.37 14.94 -12.09
N ALA A 137 -19.27 15.70 -12.05
CA ALA A 137 -18.17 15.50 -12.99
C ALA A 137 -17.47 14.15 -12.77
N LEU A 138 -17.27 13.74 -11.52
CA LEU A 138 -16.71 12.42 -11.19
C LEU A 138 -17.59 11.29 -11.71
N ASN A 139 -18.91 11.37 -11.50
CA ASN A 139 -19.85 10.37 -11.97
C ASN A 139 -19.92 10.27 -13.49
N GLU A 140 -20.08 11.41 -14.17
CA GLU A 140 -20.18 11.44 -15.63
C GLU A 140 -18.86 11.03 -16.31
N PHE A 141 -17.72 11.39 -15.70
CA PHE A 141 -16.43 10.92 -16.16
C PHE A 141 -16.26 9.41 -15.94
N GLY A 142 -16.75 8.86 -14.82
CA GLY A 142 -16.77 7.42 -14.59
C GLY A 142 -17.56 6.68 -15.67
N ILE A 143 -18.75 7.19 -16.04
CA ILE A 143 -19.57 6.59 -17.11
C ILE A 143 -18.82 6.63 -18.45
N PHE A 144 -18.14 7.75 -18.74
CA PHE A 144 -17.29 7.87 -19.92
C PHE A 144 -16.11 6.88 -19.90
N SER A 145 -15.46 6.66 -18.75
CA SER A 145 -14.40 5.66 -18.61
C SER A 145 -14.89 4.23 -18.86
N GLU A 146 -16.12 3.89 -18.44
CA GLU A 146 -16.71 2.59 -18.75
C GLU A 146 -16.96 2.39 -20.25
N GLU A 147 -17.39 3.44 -20.97
CA GLU A 147 -17.53 3.42 -22.43
C GLU A 147 -16.19 3.15 -23.14
N GLU A 148 -15.08 3.61 -22.56
CA GLU A 148 -13.71 3.34 -23.01
C GLU A 148 -13.12 2.02 -22.47
N LYS A 149 -13.92 1.20 -21.77
CA LYS A 149 -13.54 -0.08 -21.14
C LYS A 149 -12.51 0.03 -20.01
N ASP A 150 -12.30 1.22 -19.46
CA ASP A 150 -11.46 1.43 -18.27
C ASP A 150 -12.31 1.34 -17.00
N ILE A 151 -12.61 0.10 -16.62
CA ILE A 151 -13.47 -0.22 -15.45
C ILE A 151 -12.79 0.19 -14.14
N LEU A 152 -11.45 0.09 -14.08
CA LEU A 152 -10.69 0.44 -12.87
C LEU A 152 -10.76 1.94 -12.60
N GLN A 153 -10.56 2.76 -13.63
CA GLN A 153 -10.69 4.22 -13.52
C GLN A 153 -12.13 4.62 -13.19
N ALA A 154 -13.13 3.99 -13.80
CA ALA A 154 -14.53 4.26 -13.52
C ALA A 154 -14.88 4.02 -12.05
N ASP A 155 -14.50 2.84 -11.51
CA ASP A 155 -14.77 2.50 -10.12
C ASP A 155 -14.06 3.42 -9.12
N TYR A 156 -12.82 3.84 -9.44
CA TYR A 156 -12.11 4.84 -8.66
C TYR A 156 -12.88 6.18 -8.60
N LEU A 157 -13.38 6.66 -9.75
CA LEU A 157 -14.14 7.90 -9.82
C LEU A 157 -15.46 7.82 -9.04
N TYR A 158 -16.18 6.70 -9.10
CA TYR A 158 -17.38 6.48 -8.29
C TYR A 158 -17.07 6.39 -6.80
N SER A 159 -15.97 5.75 -6.44
CA SER A 159 -15.52 5.66 -5.06
C SER A 159 -15.18 7.04 -4.51
N LYS A 160 -14.46 7.87 -5.29
CA LYS A 160 -14.18 9.27 -4.95
C LYS A 160 -15.44 10.13 -4.86
N ALA A 161 -16.42 9.93 -5.75
CA ALA A 161 -17.69 10.64 -5.67
C ALA A 161 -18.43 10.33 -4.35
N LEU A 162 -18.36 9.08 -3.87
CA LEU A 162 -19.02 8.64 -2.64
C LEU A 162 -18.27 9.04 -1.36
N THR A 163 -16.96 9.25 -1.39
CA THR A 163 -16.25 9.81 -0.22
C THR A 163 -16.67 11.26 0.04
N ILE A 164 -17.04 12.00 -1.01
CA ILE A 164 -17.53 13.37 -0.93
C ILE A 164 -19.03 13.42 -0.62
N SER A 165 -19.85 12.63 -1.36
CA SER A 165 -21.30 12.56 -1.19
C SER A 165 -21.76 11.11 -1.03
N PRO A 166 -21.82 10.61 0.22
CA PRO A 166 -22.15 9.20 0.50
C PRO A 166 -23.54 8.76 0.03
N HIS A 167 -24.46 9.71 -0.15
CA HIS A 167 -25.87 9.45 -0.52
C HIS A 167 -26.16 9.70 -2.01
N ASN A 168 -25.14 9.85 -2.86
CA ASN A 168 -25.37 10.03 -4.30
C ASN A 168 -25.86 8.72 -4.94
N GLU A 169 -27.14 8.68 -5.35
CA GLU A 169 -27.79 7.49 -5.90
C GLU A 169 -27.11 6.94 -7.16
N LYS A 170 -26.70 7.83 -8.09
CA LYS A 170 -26.04 7.43 -9.34
C LYS A 170 -24.68 6.78 -9.07
N ALA A 171 -23.88 7.41 -8.20
CA ALA A 171 -22.56 6.90 -7.83
C ALA A 171 -22.66 5.54 -7.12
N LEU A 172 -23.63 5.41 -6.22
CA LEU A 172 -23.88 4.18 -5.46
C LEU A 172 -24.31 3.04 -6.37
N SER A 173 -25.25 3.29 -7.29
CA SER A 173 -25.71 2.29 -8.26
C SER A 173 -24.58 1.85 -9.20
N ASN A 174 -23.79 2.79 -9.72
CA ASN A 174 -22.68 2.46 -10.61
C ASN A 174 -21.58 1.69 -9.87
N ARG A 175 -21.19 2.13 -8.68
CA ARG A 175 -20.19 1.43 -7.85
C ARG A 175 -20.65 0.03 -7.45
N GLY A 176 -21.94 -0.15 -7.12
CA GLY A 176 -22.49 -1.46 -6.81
C GLY A 176 -22.33 -2.47 -7.96
N ARG A 177 -22.30 -1.98 -9.21
CA ARG A 177 -22.06 -2.79 -10.41
C ARG A 177 -20.57 -2.98 -10.70
N THR A 178 -19.73 -1.95 -10.54
CA THR A 178 -18.30 -2.02 -10.86
C THR A 178 -17.47 -2.73 -9.80
N LEU A 179 -17.83 -2.62 -8.52
CA LEU A 179 -17.06 -3.17 -7.41
C LEU A 179 -16.75 -4.68 -7.57
N PRO A 180 -17.72 -5.59 -7.78
CA PRO A 180 -17.41 -7.01 -7.93
C PRO A 180 -16.56 -7.31 -9.17
N LEU A 181 -16.72 -6.52 -10.25
CA LEU A 181 -15.91 -6.67 -11.46
C LEU A 181 -14.46 -6.28 -11.20
N VAL A 182 -14.24 -5.18 -10.47
CA VAL A 182 -12.90 -4.72 -10.09
C VAL A 182 -12.22 -5.70 -9.14
N GLU A 183 -12.96 -6.25 -8.17
CA GLU A 183 -12.44 -7.30 -7.28
C GLU A 183 -12.00 -8.54 -8.07
N GLU A 184 -12.78 -8.98 -9.06
CA GLU A 184 -12.41 -10.10 -9.92
C GLU A 184 -11.17 -9.78 -10.77
N ILE A 185 -11.08 -8.58 -11.34
CA ILE A 185 -9.92 -8.12 -12.12
C ILE A 185 -8.65 -8.14 -11.25
N ASP A 186 -8.72 -7.59 -10.04
CA ASP A 186 -7.59 -7.51 -9.12
C ASP A 186 -7.14 -8.91 -8.65
N GLN A 187 -8.09 -9.79 -8.30
CA GLN A 187 -7.80 -11.19 -7.92
C GLN A 187 -7.17 -11.98 -9.07
N ARG A 188 -7.65 -11.77 -10.30
CA ARG A 188 -7.07 -12.41 -11.49
C ARG A 188 -5.66 -11.92 -11.74
N TYR A 189 -5.40 -10.63 -11.51
CA TYR A 189 -4.06 -10.07 -11.65
C TYR A 189 -3.08 -10.64 -10.62
N PHE A 190 -3.50 -10.79 -9.36
CA PHE A 190 -2.70 -11.52 -8.36
C PHE A 190 -2.42 -12.97 -8.77
N SER A 191 -3.42 -13.68 -9.31
CA SER A 191 -3.22 -15.05 -9.81
C SER A 191 -2.19 -15.15 -10.94
N ILE A 192 -2.11 -14.12 -11.81
CA ILE A 192 -1.08 -14.03 -12.85
C ILE A 192 0.31 -13.87 -12.21
N ILE A 193 0.44 -12.96 -11.24
CA ILE A 193 1.69 -12.73 -10.50
C ILE A 193 2.15 -14.03 -9.82
N ASP A 194 1.26 -14.75 -9.15
CA ASP A 194 1.58 -16.02 -8.49
C ASP A 194 2.09 -17.07 -9.46
N SER A 195 1.51 -17.13 -10.65
CA SER A 195 1.98 -18.03 -11.70
C SER A 195 3.41 -17.68 -12.15
N LYS A 196 3.75 -16.39 -12.22
CA LYS A 196 5.10 -15.91 -12.56
C LYS A 196 6.09 -16.18 -11.42
N VAL A 197 5.69 -15.97 -10.17
CA VAL A 197 6.50 -16.32 -8.98
C VAL A 197 6.84 -17.80 -8.97
N LYS A 198 5.86 -18.67 -9.19
CA LYS A 198 6.09 -20.13 -9.28
C LYS A 198 7.10 -20.49 -10.37
N LYS A 199 7.06 -19.82 -11.53
CA LYS A 199 8.04 -20.01 -12.60
C LYS A 199 9.44 -19.58 -12.18
N VAL A 200 9.59 -18.42 -11.54
CA VAL A 200 10.90 -17.94 -11.04
C VAL A 200 11.45 -18.89 -9.97
N MET A 201 10.62 -19.36 -9.05
CA MET A 201 11.01 -20.28 -7.98
C MET A 201 11.38 -21.68 -8.49
N ALA A 202 10.86 -22.08 -9.66
CA ALA A 202 11.25 -23.33 -10.31
C ALA A 202 12.64 -23.27 -10.96
N ILE A 203 13.24 -22.08 -11.11
CA ILE A 203 14.59 -21.93 -11.66
C ILE A 203 15.61 -22.49 -10.65
N PRO A 204 16.55 -23.35 -11.06
CA PRO A 204 17.55 -23.89 -10.16
C PRO A 204 18.37 -22.79 -9.47
N LYS A 205 18.54 -22.87 -8.14
CA LYS A 205 19.30 -21.89 -7.35
C LYS A 205 20.75 -21.72 -7.79
N GLY A 206 21.33 -22.75 -8.45
CA GLY A 206 22.67 -22.72 -9.00
C GLY A 206 22.79 -22.08 -10.39
N ASN A 207 21.69 -21.65 -11.00
CA ASN A 207 21.69 -21.04 -12.33
C ASN A 207 22.53 -19.75 -12.33
N SER A 208 23.55 -19.71 -13.18
CA SER A 208 24.50 -18.59 -13.27
C SER A 208 23.85 -17.29 -13.74
N ALA A 209 22.90 -17.38 -14.68
CA ALA A 209 22.13 -16.22 -15.15
C ALA A 209 21.28 -15.63 -14.02
N LEU A 210 20.55 -16.47 -13.27
CA LEU A 210 19.75 -16.00 -12.14
C LEU A 210 20.63 -15.30 -11.09
N ARG A 211 21.78 -15.90 -10.74
CA ARG A 211 22.73 -15.29 -9.79
C ARG A 211 23.20 -13.92 -10.25
N ARG A 212 23.59 -13.80 -11.52
CA ARG A 212 24.04 -12.53 -12.11
C ARG A 212 22.94 -11.48 -12.06
N VAL A 213 21.72 -11.83 -12.48
CA VAL A 213 20.60 -10.88 -12.53
C VAL A 213 20.20 -10.44 -11.11
N MET A 214 20.25 -11.34 -10.13
CA MET A 214 19.98 -11.00 -8.73
C MET A 214 21.06 -10.08 -8.15
N GLU A 215 22.32 -10.28 -8.51
CA GLU A 215 23.43 -9.39 -8.12
C GLU A 215 23.30 -8.00 -8.75
N GLU A 216 22.97 -7.92 -10.04
CA GLU A 216 22.69 -6.65 -10.71
C GLU A 216 21.47 -5.94 -10.09
N SER A 217 20.40 -6.69 -9.82
CA SER A 217 19.17 -6.19 -9.19
C SER A 217 19.43 -5.57 -7.81
N TYR A 218 20.43 -6.06 -7.07
CA TYR A 218 20.84 -5.50 -5.79
C TYR A 218 21.30 -4.04 -5.92
N TYR A 219 22.21 -3.76 -6.86
CA TYR A 219 22.70 -2.40 -7.11
C TYR A 219 21.62 -1.51 -7.71
N HIS A 220 20.81 -2.05 -8.63
CA HIS A 220 19.68 -1.34 -9.21
C HIS A 220 18.65 -0.92 -8.16
N HIS A 221 18.36 -1.77 -7.18
CA HIS A 221 17.45 -1.43 -6.08
C HIS A 221 17.98 -0.23 -5.28
N ILE A 222 19.27 -0.25 -4.91
CA ILE A 222 19.90 0.86 -4.18
C ILE A 222 19.87 2.14 -5.01
N TYR A 223 20.21 2.08 -6.30
CA TYR A 223 20.15 3.23 -7.19
C TYR A 223 18.75 3.85 -7.24
N HIS A 224 17.72 3.05 -7.54
CA HIS A 224 16.37 3.59 -7.68
C HIS A 224 15.79 4.09 -6.35
N THR A 225 16.02 3.39 -5.24
CA THR A 225 15.45 3.78 -3.95
C THR A 225 16.05 5.07 -3.39
N VAL A 226 17.32 5.39 -3.65
CA VAL A 226 17.90 6.70 -3.27
C VAL A 226 17.57 7.79 -4.30
N ALA A 227 17.50 7.45 -5.59
CA ALA A 227 17.19 8.42 -6.65
C ALA A 227 15.75 8.96 -6.55
N ILE A 228 14.80 8.17 -6.05
CA ILE A 228 13.42 8.64 -5.77
C ILE A 228 13.42 9.79 -4.75
N GLU A 229 14.36 9.77 -3.79
CA GLU A 229 14.51 10.80 -2.75
C GLU A 229 15.37 11.99 -3.23
N GLY A 230 15.87 11.96 -4.47
CA GLY A 230 16.61 13.07 -5.09
C GLY A 230 18.13 12.90 -5.14
N ASN A 231 18.66 11.74 -4.74
CA ASN A 231 20.10 11.45 -4.85
C ASN A 231 20.53 11.42 -6.34
N THR A 232 21.66 12.07 -6.64
CA THR A 232 22.16 12.31 -8.00
C THR A 232 23.23 11.32 -8.46
N LEU A 233 23.57 10.32 -7.66
CA LEU A 233 24.56 9.31 -8.01
C LEU A 233 24.04 8.38 -9.11
N THR A 234 24.92 8.07 -10.05
CA THR A 234 24.68 7.10 -11.12
C THR A 234 24.88 5.67 -10.62
N LEU A 235 24.35 4.69 -11.37
CA LEU A 235 24.48 3.28 -11.02
C LEU A 235 25.96 2.82 -10.96
N SER A 236 26.82 3.30 -11.85
CA SER A 236 28.24 2.96 -11.87
C SER A 236 28.98 3.56 -10.66
N GLU A 237 28.67 4.80 -10.29
CA GLU A 237 29.21 5.44 -9.08
C GLU A 237 28.78 4.68 -7.82
N ILE A 238 27.52 4.27 -7.72
CA ILE A 238 27.00 3.45 -6.61
C ILE A 238 27.73 2.12 -6.51
N ARG A 239 27.93 1.43 -7.64
CA ARG A 239 28.71 0.19 -7.66
C ARG A 239 30.13 0.41 -7.18
N HIS A 240 30.80 1.45 -7.69
CA HIS A 240 32.15 1.82 -7.27
C HIS A 240 32.25 2.03 -5.76
N ILE A 241 31.30 2.78 -5.17
CA ILE A 241 31.25 3.05 -3.72
C ILE A 241 31.10 1.74 -2.92
N ILE A 242 30.21 0.84 -3.34
CA ILE A 242 29.93 -0.39 -2.59
C ILE A 242 31.07 -1.40 -2.70
N GLU A 243 31.65 -1.56 -3.90
CA GLU A 243 32.70 -2.55 -4.16
C GLU A 243 34.06 -2.10 -3.63
N THR A 244 34.46 -0.86 -3.89
CA THR A 244 35.81 -0.37 -3.55
C THR A 244 35.87 0.28 -2.17
N ARG A 245 34.74 0.81 -1.66
CA ARG A 245 34.67 1.67 -0.48
C ARG A 245 35.43 3.00 -0.61
N TYR A 246 35.81 3.39 -1.82
CA TYR A 246 36.39 4.70 -2.10
C TYR A 246 35.30 5.72 -2.46
N ALA A 247 35.55 6.98 -2.10
CA ALA A 247 34.65 8.07 -2.38
C ALA A 247 34.72 8.50 -3.86
N VAL A 248 33.58 8.91 -4.41
CA VAL A 248 33.50 9.48 -5.76
C VAL A 248 33.82 10.98 -5.71
N PRO A 249 34.81 11.47 -6.47
CA PRO A 249 35.17 12.88 -6.50
C PRO A 249 34.02 13.76 -7.02
N GLY A 250 33.86 14.95 -6.44
CA GLY A 250 32.88 15.94 -6.92
C GLY A 250 31.41 15.63 -6.59
N LYS A 251 31.14 14.62 -5.77
CA LYS A 251 29.80 14.25 -5.29
C LYS A 251 29.65 14.48 -3.80
N SER A 252 28.42 14.73 -3.34
CA SER A 252 28.15 14.98 -1.92
C SER A 252 28.50 13.75 -1.08
N LEU A 253 29.18 13.95 0.07
CA LEU A 253 29.42 12.86 1.01
C LEU A 253 28.12 12.33 1.62
N VAL A 254 27.10 13.19 1.77
CA VAL A 254 25.78 12.76 2.27
C VAL A 254 25.16 11.78 1.30
N GLU A 255 25.13 12.08 0.00
CA GLU A 255 24.59 11.17 -1.03
C GLU A 255 25.33 9.82 -1.05
N GLN A 256 26.64 9.83 -0.86
CA GLN A 256 27.44 8.60 -0.80
C GLN A 256 27.16 7.81 0.49
N ASN A 257 26.96 8.50 1.61
CA ASN A 257 26.61 7.88 2.89
C ASN A 257 25.20 7.26 2.87
N GLU A 258 24.24 7.85 2.15
CA GLU A 258 22.92 7.24 1.94
C GLU A 258 23.03 5.89 1.21
N VAL A 259 23.89 5.80 0.20
CA VAL A 259 24.14 4.55 -0.54
C VAL A 259 24.75 3.49 0.37
N ILE A 260 25.73 3.87 1.19
CA ILE A 260 26.35 2.98 2.17
C ILE A 260 25.33 2.51 3.22
N GLY A 261 24.49 3.43 3.70
CA GLY A 261 23.43 3.13 4.66
C GLY A 261 22.38 2.17 4.10
N MET A 262 21.92 2.42 2.87
CA MET A 262 21.03 1.50 2.15
C MET A 262 21.66 0.12 1.98
N HIS A 263 22.92 0.03 1.54
CA HIS A 263 23.64 -1.23 1.42
C HIS A 263 23.68 -2.00 2.75
N ALA A 264 24.01 -1.31 3.85
CA ALA A 264 24.05 -1.90 5.19
C ALA A 264 22.68 -2.39 5.65
N ALA A 265 21.62 -1.62 5.36
CA ALA A 265 20.24 -1.98 5.69
C ALA A 265 19.76 -3.20 4.89
N LEU A 266 19.99 -3.24 3.56
CA LEU A 266 19.67 -4.40 2.73
C LEU A 266 20.40 -5.67 3.22
N LYS A 267 21.69 -5.55 3.53
CA LYS A 267 22.47 -6.68 4.06
C LYS A 267 21.88 -7.20 5.38
N TYR A 268 21.49 -6.30 6.28
CA TYR A 268 20.85 -6.66 7.53
C TYR A 268 19.51 -7.37 7.32
N VAL A 269 18.65 -6.85 6.44
CA VAL A 269 17.37 -7.49 6.07
C VAL A 269 17.61 -8.90 5.55
N ASN A 270 18.50 -9.06 4.56
CA ASN A 270 18.76 -10.34 3.90
C ASN A 270 19.38 -11.39 4.84
N THR A 271 20.29 -10.98 5.72
CA THR A 271 21.02 -11.92 6.60
C THR A 271 20.25 -12.21 7.90
N THR A 272 19.56 -11.22 8.46
CA THR A 272 19.01 -11.32 9.82
C THR A 272 17.50 -11.50 9.84
N LEU A 273 16.75 -10.77 9.01
CA LEU A 273 15.29 -10.69 9.13
C LEU A 273 14.55 -11.67 8.21
N VAL A 274 15.05 -11.87 6.99
CA VAL A 274 14.38 -12.74 6.00
C VAL A 274 14.29 -14.19 6.47
N SER A 275 15.34 -14.72 7.11
CA SER A 275 15.36 -16.11 7.61
C SER A 275 14.82 -16.25 9.03
N ARG A 276 14.47 -15.16 9.71
CA ARG A 276 13.97 -15.21 11.09
C ARG A 276 12.51 -15.64 11.11
N ILE A 277 12.25 -16.72 11.83
CA ILE A 277 10.89 -17.16 12.14
C ILE A 277 10.37 -16.32 13.31
N GLY A 278 9.16 -15.77 13.17
CA GLY A 278 8.48 -15.02 14.24
C GLY A 278 7.93 -13.69 13.77
N SER A 279 7.45 -12.90 14.74
CA SER A 279 6.81 -11.61 14.51
C SER A 279 7.79 -10.51 14.10
N VAL A 280 7.34 -9.55 13.31
CA VAL A 280 8.04 -8.28 13.09
C VAL A 280 7.79 -7.36 14.27
N THR A 281 8.84 -6.77 14.83
CA THR A 281 8.78 -5.89 16.01
C THR A 281 9.13 -4.45 15.65
N ILE A 282 8.78 -3.51 16.54
CA ILE A 282 9.20 -2.10 16.39
C ILE A 282 10.72 -2.00 16.35
N ALA A 283 11.43 -2.80 17.17
CA ALA A 283 12.88 -2.82 17.20
C ALA A 283 13.48 -3.14 15.82
N ASP A 284 12.87 -4.05 15.05
CA ASP A 284 13.34 -4.38 13.71
C ASP A 284 13.23 -3.19 12.76
N ILE A 285 12.11 -2.46 12.81
CA ILE A 285 11.92 -1.26 11.99
C ILE A 285 12.94 -0.17 12.39
N LEU A 286 13.20 0.00 13.69
CA LEU A 286 14.23 0.91 14.19
C LEU A 286 15.64 0.50 13.77
N GLU A 287 15.95 -0.81 13.74
CA GLU A 287 17.26 -1.33 13.30
C GLU A 287 17.47 -1.17 11.79
N ILE A 288 16.42 -1.33 10.99
CA ILE A 288 16.43 -1.01 9.56
C ILE A 288 16.71 0.49 9.40
N HIS A 289 15.92 1.34 10.04
CA HIS A 289 16.06 2.79 9.93
C HIS A 289 17.44 3.27 10.42
N ARG A 290 17.97 2.69 11.50
CA ARG A 290 19.30 3.00 12.02
C ARG A 290 20.40 2.78 10.98
N ARG A 291 20.28 1.74 10.14
CA ARG A 291 21.24 1.48 9.07
C ARG A 291 21.01 2.37 7.86
N VAL A 292 19.75 2.59 7.49
CA VAL A 292 19.37 3.49 6.38
C VAL A 292 19.97 4.88 6.58
N LEU A 293 19.79 5.47 7.77
CA LEU A 293 20.16 6.86 8.02
C LEU A 293 21.51 7.01 8.77
N GLY A 294 22.02 5.96 9.42
CA GLY A 294 23.13 6.07 10.38
C GLY A 294 24.45 6.65 9.86
N TYR A 295 24.71 6.55 8.55
CA TYR A 295 25.90 7.17 7.95
C TYR A 295 25.65 8.62 7.50
N ALA A 296 24.39 9.00 7.26
CA ALA A 296 24.00 10.35 6.82
C ALA A 296 23.66 11.25 8.02
N ASP A 297 22.84 10.74 8.95
CA ASP A 297 22.49 11.39 10.21
C ASP A 297 22.46 10.36 11.36
N PRO A 298 23.59 10.16 12.07
CA PRO A 298 23.67 9.20 13.18
C PRO A 298 22.87 9.63 14.43
N VAL A 299 22.47 10.89 14.55
CA VAL A 299 21.76 11.41 15.73
C VAL A 299 20.29 10.97 15.71
N GLU A 300 19.66 11.06 14.54
CA GLU A 300 18.24 10.69 14.33
C GLU A 300 18.06 9.22 13.90
N ALA A 301 19.13 8.54 13.48
CA ALA A 301 19.09 7.16 13.04
C ALA A 301 18.51 6.20 14.09
N GLY A 302 17.42 5.51 13.71
CA GLY A 302 16.72 4.56 14.57
C GLY A 302 15.99 5.20 15.76
N ARG A 303 15.64 6.49 15.67
CA ARG A 303 14.83 7.21 16.67
C ARG A 303 13.59 7.81 16.03
N PHE A 304 12.48 7.81 16.79
CA PHE A 304 11.27 8.49 16.35
C PHE A 304 11.43 10.01 16.37
N ARG A 305 10.78 10.69 15.43
CA ARG A 305 10.78 12.15 15.40
C ARG A 305 10.14 12.74 16.65
N THR A 306 10.67 13.87 17.08
CA THR A 306 10.16 14.65 18.23
C THR A 306 9.39 15.89 17.80
N THR A 307 9.48 16.25 16.51
CA THR A 307 8.85 17.43 15.91
C THR A 307 7.81 17.04 14.87
N GLN A 308 6.83 17.91 14.66
CA GLN A 308 5.84 17.72 13.60
C GLN A 308 6.45 18.09 12.25
N VAL A 309 6.12 17.32 11.21
CA VAL A 309 6.61 17.52 9.84
C VAL A 309 5.44 17.60 8.86
N PHE A 310 5.69 18.08 7.64
CA PHE A 310 4.70 18.19 6.57
C PHE A 310 5.25 17.49 5.33
N VAL A 311 4.47 16.57 4.76
CA VAL A 311 4.92 15.70 3.65
C VAL A 311 4.00 15.92 2.47
N GLY A 312 4.36 16.85 1.58
CA GLY A 312 3.45 17.32 0.54
C GLY A 312 2.19 17.92 1.16
N HIS A 313 1.03 17.30 0.90
CA HIS A 313 -0.26 17.69 1.49
C HIS A 313 -0.66 16.87 2.73
N HIS A 314 0.15 15.87 3.11
CA HIS A 314 -0.12 15.01 4.25
C HIS A 314 0.45 15.60 5.54
N ILE A 315 -0.37 15.61 6.58
CA ILE A 315 0.04 15.93 7.96
C ILE A 315 0.05 14.61 8.74
N PRO A 316 1.23 14.05 9.02
CA PRO A 316 1.31 12.81 9.77
C PRO A 316 0.89 13.00 11.23
N PRO A 317 0.67 11.89 11.97
CA PRO A 317 0.34 11.90 13.40
C PRO A 317 1.21 12.84 14.21
N HIS A 318 0.73 13.38 15.33
CA HIS A 318 1.60 14.20 16.18
C HIS A 318 2.73 13.32 16.78
N PRO A 319 3.96 13.84 17.02
CA PRO A 319 5.07 13.05 17.59
C PRO A 319 4.72 12.22 18.83
N ARG A 320 3.82 12.75 19.67
CA ARG A 320 3.32 12.08 20.88
C ARG A 320 2.52 10.81 20.59
N ASP A 321 1.92 10.71 19.42
CA ASP A 321 1.08 9.57 19.00
C ASP A 321 1.86 8.56 18.16
N VAL A 322 3.05 8.91 17.64
CA VAL A 322 3.85 8.07 16.74
C VAL A 322 4.13 6.71 17.34
N GLU A 323 4.58 6.66 18.60
CA GLU A 323 4.92 5.38 19.25
C GLU A 323 3.70 4.46 19.40
N LYS A 324 2.53 5.04 19.70
CA LYS A 324 1.26 4.30 19.77
C LYS A 324 0.88 3.76 18.39
N GLN A 325 0.96 4.59 17.35
CA GLN A 325 0.62 4.16 15.99
C GLN A 325 1.60 3.11 15.44
N MET A 326 2.88 3.18 15.81
CA MET A 326 3.85 2.14 15.47
C MET A 326 3.55 0.81 16.17
N ARG A 327 3.05 0.83 17.41
CA ARG A 327 2.53 -0.37 18.09
C ARG A 327 1.34 -0.97 17.36
N GLU A 328 0.37 -0.14 16.99
CA GLU A 328 -0.81 -0.57 16.22
C GLU A 328 -0.42 -1.14 14.84
N LEU A 329 0.56 -0.53 14.17
CA LEU A 329 1.11 -1.03 12.91
C LEU A 329 1.69 -2.43 13.08
N VAL A 330 2.62 -2.65 14.02
CA VAL A 330 3.22 -3.97 14.19
C VAL A 330 2.21 -4.99 14.71
N GLN A 331 1.23 -4.58 15.51
CA GLN A 331 0.14 -5.46 15.94
C GLN A 331 -0.69 -5.94 14.73
N TRP A 332 -1.06 -5.03 13.83
CA TRP A 332 -1.75 -5.37 12.59
C TRP A 332 -0.87 -6.26 11.69
N MET A 333 0.41 -5.95 11.53
CA MET A 333 1.31 -6.77 10.69
C MET A 333 1.44 -8.22 11.17
N ASN A 334 1.21 -8.47 12.46
CA ASN A 334 1.27 -9.81 13.05
C ASN A 334 -0.12 -10.41 13.33
N SER A 335 -1.21 -9.78 12.83
CA SER A 335 -2.57 -10.30 13.03
C SER A 335 -2.93 -11.36 11.99
N GLU A 336 -3.92 -12.20 12.32
CA GLU A 336 -4.47 -13.20 11.39
C GLU A 336 -5.07 -12.55 10.14
N ASP A 337 -5.69 -11.36 10.30
CA ASP A 337 -6.25 -10.60 9.17
C ASP A 337 -5.17 -10.25 8.15
N ALA A 338 -4.01 -9.77 8.59
CA ALA A 338 -2.91 -9.43 7.69
C ALA A 338 -2.29 -10.67 7.02
N MET A 339 -2.21 -11.79 7.75
CA MET A 339 -1.74 -13.07 7.18
C MET A 339 -2.73 -13.66 6.16
N GLY A 340 -4.01 -13.31 6.24
CA GLY A 340 -5.04 -13.71 5.28
C GLY A 340 -5.03 -12.92 3.96
N LEU A 341 -4.29 -11.81 3.89
CA LEU A 341 -4.16 -11.00 2.68
C LEU A 341 -3.21 -11.66 1.67
N HIS A 342 -3.36 -11.30 0.40
CA HIS A 342 -2.39 -11.66 -0.62
C HIS A 342 -1.03 -10.99 -0.31
N PRO A 343 0.14 -11.67 -0.46
CA PRO A 343 1.43 -11.11 -0.03
C PRO A 343 1.79 -9.75 -0.63
N VAL A 344 1.42 -9.52 -1.90
CA VAL A 344 1.62 -8.23 -2.59
C VAL A 344 0.77 -7.13 -1.97
N GLU A 345 -0.48 -7.44 -1.62
CA GLU A 345 -1.40 -6.51 -0.97
C GLU A 345 -0.92 -6.20 0.45
N PHE A 346 -0.53 -7.22 1.22
CA PHE A 346 0.02 -7.05 2.56
C PHE A 346 1.27 -6.15 2.55
N ALA A 347 2.22 -6.41 1.65
CA ALA A 347 3.42 -5.62 1.51
C ALA A 347 3.12 -4.16 1.11
N ALA A 348 2.17 -3.94 0.19
CA ALA A 348 1.72 -2.60 -0.21
C ALA A 348 1.06 -1.86 0.96
N LEU A 349 0.17 -2.50 1.71
CA LEU A 349 -0.50 -1.87 2.85
C LEU A 349 0.48 -1.56 3.99
N ALA A 350 1.44 -2.44 4.28
CA ALA A 350 2.47 -2.19 5.28
C ALA A 350 3.37 -1.00 4.89
N HIS A 351 3.75 -0.93 3.60
CA HIS A 351 4.46 0.22 3.04
C HIS A 351 3.65 1.50 3.26
N TYR A 352 2.41 1.53 2.77
CA TYR A 352 1.54 2.71 2.88
C TYR A 352 1.37 3.16 4.33
N LYS A 353 1.03 2.25 5.24
CA LYS A 353 0.81 2.58 6.66
C LYS A 353 2.06 3.17 7.32
N LEU A 354 3.27 2.65 7.01
CA LEU A 354 4.50 3.22 7.57
C LEU A 354 4.79 4.63 7.03
N VAL A 355 4.58 4.85 5.72
CA VAL A 355 4.72 6.18 5.11
C VAL A 355 3.69 7.16 5.67
N TYR A 356 2.47 6.71 5.92
CA TYR A 356 1.39 7.51 6.49
C TYR A 356 1.70 7.94 7.94
N ILE A 357 2.18 7.03 8.79
CA ILE A 357 2.59 7.34 10.17
C ILE A 357 3.78 8.31 10.17
N HIS A 358 4.68 8.15 9.19
CA HIS A 358 5.88 8.95 9.01
C HIS A 358 6.70 9.08 10.32
N PRO A 359 7.15 7.96 10.92
CA PRO A 359 7.66 7.97 12.29
C PRO A 359 9.05 8.62 12.47
N PHE A 360 9.79 8.85 11.39
CA PHE A 360 11.16 9.37 11.41
C PHE A 360 11.25 10.79 10.84
N VAL A 361 12.33 11.51 11.14
CA VAL A 361 12.58 12.86 10.59
C VAL A 361 12.91 12.78 9.08
N ASP A 362 13.67 11.76 8.68
CA ASP A 362 13.98 11.41 7.29
C ASP A 362 14.07 9.86 7.18
N GLY A 363 14.19 9.31 5.98
CA GLY A 363 14.38 7.88 5.75
C GLY A 363 13.09 7.05 5.72
N ASN A 364 11.92 7.70 5.85
CA ASN A 364 10.61 7.02 5.88
C ASN A 364 10.33 6.25 4.59
N GLY A 365 10.51 6.86 3.42
CA GLY A 365 10.29 6.21 2.12
C GLY A 365 11.23 5.00 1.91
N ARG A 366 12.53 5.18 2.16
CA ARG A 366 13.56 4.14 2.08
C ARG A 366 13.27 2.96 3.01
N THR A 367 12.93 3.25 4.27
CA THR A 367 12.58 2.23 5.27
C THR A 367 11.30 1.49 4.89
N SER A 368 10.29 2.18 4.34
CA SER A 368 9.03 1.56 3.93
C SER A 368 9.19 0.64 2.71
N ARG A 369 10.03 1.01 1.75
CA ARG A 369 10.38 0.14 0.61
C ARG A 369 11.18 -1.08 1.05
N LEU A 370 12.04 -0.95 2.07
CA LEU A 370 12.73 -2.09 2.68
C LEU A 370 11.78 -3.01 3.44
N LEU A 371 10.84 -2.46 4.21
CA LEU A 371 9.83 -3.23 4.93
C LEU A 371 8.92 -4.01 3.97
N MET A 372 8.50 -3.37 2.89
CA MET A 372 7.77 -4.01 1.79
C MET A 372 8.54 -5.20 1.23
N ASN A 373 9.83 -5.03 0.93
CA ASN A 373 10.66 -6.12 0.41
C ASN A 373 10.91 -7.22 1.43
N LEU A 374 11.03 -6.90 2.72
CA LEU A 374 11.12 -7.91 3.78
C LEU A 374 9.87 -8.82 3.77
N ILE A 375 8.68 -8.24 3.72
CA ILE A 375 7.41 -8.98 3.68
C ILE A 375 7.34 -9.87 2.44
N LEU A 376 7.64 -9.32 1.27
CA LEU A 376 7.64 -10.07 0.01
C LEU A 376 8.64 -11.24 0.05
N MET A 377 9.86 -11.00 0.53
CA MET A 377 10.89 -12.04 0.62
C MET A 377 10.55 -13.14 1.62
N GLN A 378 9.93 -12.81 2.75
CA GLN A 378 9.43 -13.80 3.71
C GLN A 378 8.30 -14.66 3.12
N ALA A 379 7.48 -14.09 2.23
CA ALA A 379 6.45 -14.80 1.49
C ALA A 379 6.98 -15.54 0.24
N GLY A 380 8.28 -15.52 -0.02
CA GLY A 380 8.88 -16.20 -1.18
C GLY A 380 8.72 -15.44 -2.51
N TYR A 381 8.57 -14.12 -2.48
CA TYR A 381 8.64 -13.25 -3.66
C TYR A 381 10.04 -12.64 -3.77
N PRO A 382 10.53 -12.33 -4.99
CA PRO A 382 11.77 -11.58 -5.13
C PRO A 382 11.62 -10.14 -4.60
N PRO A 383 12.71 -9.50 -4.15
CA PRO A 383 12.66 -8.08 -3.81
C PRO A 383 12.32 -7.27 -5.05
N ILE A 384 11.39 -6.32 -4.91
CA ILE A 384 10.94 -5.47 -6.02
C ILE A 384 11.63 -4.11 -5.98
N THR A 385 11.62 -3.44 -7.13
CA THR A 385 12.18 -2.09 -7.26
C THR A 385 11.15 -1.16 -7.90
N ILE A 386 10.74 -0.15 -7.13
CA ILE A 386 10.02 1.01 -7.66
C ILE A 386 11.07 1.86 -8.38
N ARG A 387 10.93 2.03 -9.70
CA ARG A 387 11.95 2.74 -10.49
C ARG A 387 11.81 4.26 -10.33
N LYS A 388 12.91 4.99 -10.50
CA LYS A 388 12.92 6.44 -10.30
C LYS A 388 12.05 7.18 -11.32
N GLU A 389 11.90 6.59 -12.51
CA GLU A 389 11.04 7.09 -13.58
C GLU A 389 9.55 7.05 -13.18
N GLN A 390 9.21 6.17 -12.24
CA GLN A 390 7.86 6.02 -11.69
C GLN A 390 7.61 6.95 -10.49
N ARG A 391 8.52 7.88 -10.18
CA ARG A 391 8.40 8.76 -9.00
C ARG A 391 7.07 9.53 -8.99
N ALA A 392 6.64 10.08 -10.13
CA ALA A 392 5.38 10.81 -10.22
C ALA A 392 4.17 9.89 -9.98
N GLU A 393 4.12 8.72 -10.63
CA GLU A 393 3.07 7.71 -10.44
C GLU A 393 3.02 7.26 -8.96
N TYR A 394 4.18 6.99 -8.35
CA TYR A 394 4.32 6.57 -6.95
C TYR A 394 3.75 7.58 -5.96
N TYR A 395 4.10 8.87 -6.08
CA TYR A 395 3.53 9.90 -5.20
C TYR A 395 2.04 10.10 -5.46
N HIS A 396 1.60 10.06 -6.73
CA HIS A 396 0.19 10.19 -7.06
C HIS A 396 -0.67 9.09 -6.40
N VAL A 397 -0.27 7.82 -6.48
CA VAL A 397 -1.04 6.73 -5.85
C VAL A 397 -1.00 6.77 -4.32
N LEU A 398 0.03 7.37 -3.72
CA LEU A 398 0.06 7.64 -2.27
C LEU A 398 -0.91 8.76 -1.88
N GLU A 399 -1.02 9.81 -2.68
CA GLU A 399 -2.02 10.88 -2.48
C GLU A 399 -3.44 10.32 -2.56
N VAL A 400 -3.72 9.50 -3.57
CA VAL A 400 -5.02 8.82 -3.71
C VAL A 400 -5.33 7.93 -2.51
N ALA A 401 -4.32 7.23 -1.97
CA ALA A 401 -4.47 6.45 -0.75
C ALA A 401 -4.81 7.32 0.46
N ASN A 402 -4.21 8.51 0.59
CA ASN A 402 -4.55 9.47 1.64
C ASN A 402 -5.96 10.06 1.49
N GLU A 403 -6.48 10.17 0.27
CA GLU A 403 -7.87 10.56 -0.01
C GLU A 403 -8.90 9.45 0.31
N GLY A 404 -8.43 8.23 0.58
CA GLY A 404 -9.25 7.13 1.11
C GLY A 404 -9.31 5.86 0.26
N ASP A 405 -8.69 5.83 -0.93
CA ASP A 405 -8.64 4.62 -1.76
C ASP A 405 -7.20 4.10 -1.94
N VAL A 406 -6.88 3.03 -1.22
CA VAL A 406 -5.55 2.39 -1.25
C VAL A 406 -5.36 1.43 -2.44
N ARG A 407 -6.41 1.08 -3.17
CA ARG A 407 -6.36 0.06 -4.23
C ARG A 407 -5.43 0.45 -5.38
N PRO A 408 -5.40 1.71 -5.87
CA PRO A 408 -4.42 2.14 -6.87
C PRO A 408 -2.97 1.94 -6.42
N PHE A 409 -2.66 2.16 -5.13
CA PHE A 409 -1.32 1.89 -4.60
C PHE A 409 -0.98 0.40 -4.60
N ILE A 410 -1.93 -0.46 -4.21
CA ILE A 410 -1.77 -1.92 -4.27
C ILE A 410 -1.51 -2.39 -5.70
N ARG A 411 -2.29 -1.91 -6.68
CA ARG A 411 -2.09 -2.22 -8.10
C ARG A 411 -0.76 -1.73 -8.63
N PHE A 412 -0.31 -0.54 -8.21
CA PHE A 412 1.01 -0.02 -8.56
C PHE A 412 2.13 -0.94 -8.07
N ILE A 413 2.07 -1.40 -6.81
CA ILE A 413 3.03 -2.37 -6.27
C ILE A 413 2.95 -3.72 -6.99
N ALA A 414 1.75 -4.17 -7.33
CA ALA A 414 1.55 -5.38 -8.13
C ALA A 414 2.20 -5.27 -9.53
N LYS A 415 2.06 -4.14 -10.20
CA LYS A 415 2.73 -3.83 -11.49
C LYS A 415 4.25 -3.80 -11.37
N CYS A 416 4.80 -3.21 -10.31
CA CYS A 416 6.24 -3.26 -10.03
C CYS A 416 6.71 -4.70 -9.76
N THR A 417 5.90 -5.50 -9.08
CA THR A 417 6.17 -6.92 -8.81
C THR A 417 6.21 -7.72 -10.10
N GLU A 418 5.19 -7.57 -10.95
CA GLU A 418 5.12 -8.21 -12.26
C GLU A 418 6.33 -7.84 -13.13
N THR A 419 6.68 -6.55 -13.21
CA THR A 419 7.82 -6.10 -14.02
C THR A 419 9.14 -6.71 -13.53
N THR A 420 9.30 -6.86 -12.21
CA THR A 420 10.47 -7.50 -11.61
C THR A 420 10.53 -8.98 -11.99
N LEU A 421 9.40 -9.68 -11.91
CA LEU A 421 9.29 -11.09 -12.29
C LEU A 421 9.57 -11.31 -13.79
N ASP A 422 9.03 -10.44 -14.65
CA ASP A 422 9.26 -10.52 -16.09
C ASP A 422 10.74 -10.32 -16.43
N MET A 423 11.40 -9.34 -15.79
CA MET A 423 12.85 -9.14 -15.94
C MET A 423 13.64 -10.39 -15.54
N LEU A 424 13.31 -11.02 -14.40
CA LEU A 424 13.98 -12.24 -13.95
C LEU A 424 13.76 -13.42 -14.92
N LEU A 425 12.54 -13.58 -15.43
CA LEU A 425 12.20 -14.66 -16.36
C LEU A 425 12.88 -14.46 -17.72
N ILE A 426 12.84 -13.25 -18.28
CA ILE A 426 13.47 -12.93 -19.57
C ILE A 426 14.98 -13.16 -19.48
N ALA A 427 15.62 -12.58 -18.46
CA ALA A 427 17.07 -12.69 -18.33
C ALA A 427 17.52 -14.14 -18.12
N THR A 428 16.76 -14.94 -17.36
CA THR A 428 17.12 -16.35 -17.17
C THR A 428 16.90 -17.21 -18.41
N THR A 429 15.97 -16.82 -19.31
CA THR A 429 15.78 -17.49 -20.61
C THR A 429 16.77 -17.06 -21.70
N GLU A 430 17.18 -15.80 -21.73
CA GLU A 430 18.10 -15.27 -22.74
C GLU A 430 19.56 -15.65 -22.43
N TYR A 431 19.98 -15.53 -21.16
CA TYR A 431 21.36 -15.79 -20.76
C TYR A 431 21.71 -17.27 -20.61
N SER A 432 20.73 -18.17 -20.48
CA SER A 432 20.99 -19.62 -20.55
C SER A 432 21.57 -20.05 -21.91
N VAL A 433 21.34 -19.26 -22.96
CA VAL A 433 21.88 -19.53 -24.31
C VAL A 433 23.28 -18.92 -24.49
N GLY A 434 23.63 -17.89 -23.73
CA GLY A 434 24.86 -17.10 -23.92
C GLY A 434 26.02 -17.39 -22.96
N LEU A 435 25.82 -18.19 -21.91
CA LEU A 435 26.86 -18.54 -20.94
C LEU A 435 27.18 -20.03 -21.00
N PRO A 436 28.45 -20.44 -21.14
CA PRO A 436 28.81 -21.84 -20.97
C PRO A 436 28.48 -22.27 -19.54
N GLU A 437 27.61 -23.28 -19.41
CA GLU A 437 27.32 -23.87 -18.10
C GLU A 437 28.61 -24.43 -17.51
N ALA A 438 28.95 -24.02 -16.29
CA ALA A 438 30.09 -24.55 -15.57
C ALA A 438 29.78 -26.00 -15.13
N GLY A 439 30.03 -26.96 -16.01
CA GLY A 439 29.72 -28.38 -15.78
C GLY A 439 30.40 -29.34 -16.77
N GLY A 440 31.71 -29.56 -16.59
CA GLY A 440 32.41 -30.85 -16.71
C GLY A 440 32.31 -31.70 -17.99
N THR A 441 33.33 -31.59 -18.84
CA THR A 441 34.06 -32.73 -19.44
C THR A 441 35.44 -32.27 -19.87
N THR A 442 36.45 -32.54 -19.04
CA THR A 442 37.84 -32.58 -19.48
C THR A 442 38.02 -33.80 -20.37
N ALA A 443 37.94 -33.60 -21.68
CA ALA A 443 38.38 -34.59 -22.65
C ALA A 443 39.01 -33.87 -23.85
N GLY A 444 40.36 -33.91 -23.89
CA GLY A 444 41.17 -33.88 -25.10
C GLY A 444 41.25 -32.55 -25.85
N CYS A 445 42.28 -31.75 -25.56
CA CYS A 445 42.91 -30.94 -26.60
C CYS A 445 44.41 -30.78 -26.30
N GLU A 446 45.18 -31.83 -26.62
CA GLU A 446 46.60 -31.69 -26.91
C GLU A 446 46.73 -31.04 -28.28
N GLN A 447 46.94 -29.73 -28.34
CA GLN A 447 47.61 -29.10 -29.48
C GLN A 447 48.55 -28.01 -28.98
N THR A 448 49.81 -28.41 -28.81
CA THR A 448 50.98 -27.55 -28.64
C THR A 448 51.17 -26.65 -29.87
N ILE A 449 51.27 -25.35 -29.66
CA ILE A 449 51.67 -24.36 -30.67
C ILE A 449 53.20 -24.36 -30.77
N PRO A 450 53.82 -24.52 -31.96
CA PRO A 450 55.26 -24.40 -32.09
C PRO A 450 55.69 -22.93 -32.13
N VAL A 451 56.63 -22.57 -31.27
CA VAL A 451 57.34 -21.28 -31.32
C VAL A 451 58.39 -21.36 -32.41
N LYS A 452 58.29 -20.52 -33.44
CA LYS A 452 59.39 -20.28 -34.39
C LYS A 452 60.36 -19.27 -33.78
N THR A 453 61.61 -19.69 -33.65
CA THR A 453 62.80 -18.85 -33.43
C THR A 453 63.07 -17.90 -34.59
#